data_AF-A0ABD0U7F6-F1
#
_entry.id   AF-A0ABD0U7F6-F1
#
_cell.length_a   1.000
_cell.length_b   1.000
_cell.length_c   1.000
_cell.angle_alpha   90.00
_cell.angle_beta   90.00
_cell.angle_gamma   90.00
#
_symmetry.space_group_name_H-M   'P 1'
#
loop_
_entity.id
_entity.type
_entity.pdbx_description
1 polymer ?
#
loop_
_entity_poly.entity_id
_entity_poly.type
_entity_poly.pdbx_seq_one_letter_code
_entity_poly.pdbx_strand_id
1 'polypeptide(L)'
;MPETRAKNLVEGKILLCGYSFNFVSGTASIRKVCETAKILGAAGFVVAVESSYPGTKYDPVPVALPGILITDVSQTKELIDYYNSSTKRDWAGRPTGFQATASIVDGLAPILHNSAPQVALFSSRGADVKDFSFEDADVLKPDILAPGSLIWDAWAPNGTDEANYEGEGFAMVSGTSMATPHIAGIAALMKQKYPHWSPAAIKSALMTTANKVQQVYDFLEHIFYKFLLDPVTSFISLSAYVDYINFLCSMPCVDPHEVSSITSSQCNA
;
A
#
# COMPACT_ATOMS: atom_id res chain seq x y z
N MET A 1 38.57 19.92 -4.70
CA MET A 1 37.10 19.92 -4.62
C MET A 1 36.61 18.49 -4.88
N PRO A 2 36.10 17.77 -3.88
CA PRO A 2 35.69 16.36 -4.03
C PRO A 2 34.58 16.14 -5.08
N GLU A 3 33.70 17.14 -5.25
CA GLU A 3 32.53 17.07 -6.13
C GLU A 3 32.86 17.04 -7.63
N THR A 4 33.87 17.79 -8.07
CA THR A 4 34.30 17.81 -9.49
C THR A 4 34.98 16.51 -9.91
N ARG A 5 35.65 15.82 -8.97
CA ARG A 5 36.26 14.51 -9.24
C ARG A 5 35.20 13.40 -9.29
N ALA A 6 34.14 13.52 -8.48
CA ALA A 6 33.01 12.59 -8.50
C ALA A 6 32.20 12.69 -9.80
N LYS A 7 31.94 13.90 -10.31
CA LYS A 7 31.26 14.11 -11.60
C LYS A 7 31.93 13.37 -12.76
N ASN A 8 33.23 13.54 -12.95
CA ASN A 8 33.97 12.90 -14.05
C ASN A 8 33.97 11.37 -13.98
N LEU A 9 33.70 10.78 -12.81
CA LEU A 9 33.66 9.32 -12.63
C LEU A 9 32.27 8.73 -12.93
N VAL A 10 31.21 9.52 -12.84
CA VAL A 10 29.80 9.09 -12.84
C VAL A 10 29.04 9.55 -14.08
N GLU A 11 29.50 10.60 -14.74
CA GLU A 11 28.85 11.15 -15.94
C GLU A 11 28.63 10.07 -17.01
N GLY A 12 27.37 9.95 -17.48
CA GLY A 12 26.95 8.95 -18.46
C GLY A 12 26.91 7.50 -17.97
N LYS A 13 27.13 7.24 -16.67
CA LYS A 13 27.10 5.89 -16.08
C LYS A 13 25.86 5.64 -15.23
N ILE A 14 25.62 4.38 -14.92
CA ILE A 14 24.59 3.97 -13.97
C ILE A 14 25.18 3.94 -12.56
N LEU A 15 24.55 4.65 -11.64
CA LEU A 15 25.00 4.76 -10.26
C LEU A 15 24.43 3.61 -9.42
N LEU A 16 25.29 2.86 -8.73
CA LEU A 16 24.88 1.79 -7.81
C LEU A 16 24.81 2.33 -6.37
N CYS A 17 23.61 2.30 -5.78
CA CYS A 17 23.32 2.70 -4.41
C CYS A 17 22.96 1.48 -3.56
N GLY A 18 23.47 1.43 -2.33
CA GLY A 18 22.96 0.49 -1.32
C GLY A 18 21.69 1.03 -0.64
N TYR A 19 20.71 0.17 -0.43
CA TYR A 19 19.57 0.46 0.42
C TYR A 19 19.97 0.29 1.90
N SER A 20 19.80 1.33 2.69
CA SER A 20 20.17 1.35 4.11
C SER A 20 18.99 1.70 5.01
N PHE A 21 19.18 1.58 6.33
CA PHE A 21 18.19 2.02 7.33
C PHE A 21 17.77 3.49 7.17
N ASN A 22 18.58 4.33 6.53
CA ASN A 22 18.23 5.74 6.26
C ASN A 22 16.98 5.90 5.38
N PHE A 23 16.69 4.92 4.53
CA PHE A 23 15.45 4.90 3.74
C PHE A 23 14.23 4.54 4.59
N VAL A 24 14.42 3.75 5.65
CA VAL A 24 13.36 3.40 6.61
C VAL A 24 13.09 4.56 7.58
N SER A 25 14.14 5.26 8.03
CA SER A 25 14.02 6.43 8.91
C SER A 25 13.58 7.71 8.19
N GLY A 26 13.39 7.68 6.85
CA GLY A 26 12.99 8.83 6.04
C GLY A 26 14.09 9.87 5.78
N THR A 27 15.31 9.63 6.26
CA THR A 27 16.45 10.54 6.03
C THR A 27 16.99 10.45 4.60
N ALA A 28 16.86 9.28 3.96
CA ALA A 28 17.09 9.04 2.55
C ALA A 28 15.76 8.68 1.84
N SER A 29 15.66 8.99 0.54
CA SER A 29 14.51 8.64 -0.30
C SER A 29 14.97 8.32 -1.72
N ILE A 30 14.17 7.57 -2.48
CA ILE A 30 14.50 7.25 -3.87
C ILE A 30 14.53 8.53 -4.71
N ARG A 31 13.67 9.51 -4.39
CA ARG A 31 13.71 10.86 -4.97
C ARG A 31 15.08 11.54 -4.78
N LYS A 32 15.61 11.58 -3.55
CA LYS A 32 16.93 12.18 -3.27
C LYS A 32 18.06 11.47 -4.01
N VAL A 33 17.98 10.15 -4.16
CA VAL A 33 18.93 9.37 -4.98
C VAL A 33 18.86 9.81 -6.44
N CYS A 34 17.66 9.91 -7.01
CA CYS A 34 17.45 10.38 -8.38
C CYS A 34 17.98 11.81 -8.59
N GLU A 35 17.72 12.73 -7.66
CA GLU A 35 18.21 14.12 -7.72
C GLU A 35 19.74 14.17 -7.69
N THR A 36 20.36 13.41 -6.79
CA THR A 36 21.82 13.31 -6.68
C THR A 36 22.43 12.74 -7.95
N ALA A 37 21.85 11.65 -8.48
CA ALA A 37 22.27 11.04 -9.73
C ALA A 37 22.20 12.03 -10.91
N LYS A 38 21.12 12.83 -10.98
CA LYS A 38 20.93 13.87 -11.99
C LYS A 38 21.97 14.99 -11.87
N ILE A 39 22.24 15.48 -10.66
CA ILE A 39 23.27 16.51 -10.41
C ILE A 39 24.66 16.02 -10.82
N LEU A 40 24.95 14.74 -10.60
CA LEU A 40 26.21 14.11 -10.97
C LEU A 40 26.32 13.75 -12.47
N GLY A 41 25.25 13.92 -13.25
CA GLY A 41 25.23 13.59 -14.68
C GLY A 41 25.14 12.08 -14.96
N ALA A 42 24.67 11.28 -14.00
CA ALA A 42 24.45 9.85 -14.20
C ALA A 42 23.35 9.60 -15.25
N ALA A 43 23.50 8.54 -16.04
CA ALA A 43 22.50 8.11 -17.01
C ALA A 43 21.30 7.41 -16.35
N GLY A 44 21.48 6.90 -15.13
CA GLY A 44 20.45 6.20 -14.36
C GLY A 44 21.02 5.72 -13.03
N PHE A 45 20.21 5.00 -12.26
CA PHE A 45 20.64 4.46 -10.97
C PHE A 45 20.02 3.10 -10.65
N VAL A 46 20.69 2.33 -9.81
CA VAL A 46 20.20 1.09 -9.21
C VAL A 46 20.26 1.25 -7.70
N VAL A 47 19.17 0.96 -7.01
CA VAL A 47 19.16 0.83 -5.55
C VAL A 47 19.07 -0.65 -5.22
N ALA A 48 20.06 -1.17 -4.51
CA ALA A 48 20.18 -2.61 -4.22
C ALA A 48 20.02 -2.87 -2.72
N VAL A 49 19.11 -3.76 -2.36
CA VAL A 49 18.86 -4.14 -0.96
C VAL A 49 19.88 -5.20 -0.54
N GLU A 50 20.85 -4.76 0.27
CA GLU A 50 21.91 -5.64 0.80
C GLU A 50 21.47 -6.39 2.07
N SER A 51 20.55 -5.81 2.84
CA SER A 51 19.97 -6.43 4.03
C SER A 51 18.53 -5.97 4.23
N SER A 52 17.65 -6.90 4.62
CA SER A 52 16.25 -6.60 4.89
C SER A 52 16.09 -6.05 6.29
N TYR A 53 15.56 -4.83 6.40
CA TYR A 53 15.22 -4.23 7.69
C TYR A 53 13.71 -4.35 7.93
N PRO A 54 13.25 -4.60 9.17
CA PRO A 54 11.84 -4.52 9.50
C PRO A 54 11.27 -3.14 9.12
N GLY A 55 10.13 -3.11 8.44
CA GLY A 55 9.47 -1.87 8.02
C GLY A 55 9.99 -1.27 6.70
N THR A 56 10.80 -2.00 5.92
CA THR A 56 11.14 -1.58 4.56
C THR A 56 9.90 -1.45 3.69
N LYS A 57 9.80 -0.32 2.98
CA LYS A 57 8.80 -0.07 1.95
C LYS A 57 9.50 -0.05 0.60
N TYR A 58 8.99 -0.84 -0.34
CA TYR A 58 9.51 -0.93 -1.70
C TYR A 58 8.50 -0.37 -2.71
N ASP A 59 7.69 0.59 -2.26
CA ASP A 59 6.70 1.23 -3.11
C ASP A 59 7.40 1.92 -4.29
N PRO A 60 6.88 1.80 -5.52
CA PRO A 60 7.47 2.40 -6.69
C PRO A 60 7.34 3.92 -6.60
N VAL A 61 8.41 4.63 -6.96
CA VAL A 61 8.50 6.09 -6.86
C VAL A 61 8.66 6.68 -8.26
N PRO A 62 7.89 7.72 -8.63
CA PRO A 62 8.09 8.43 -9.88
C PRO A 62 9.44 9.14 -9.84
N VAL A 63 10.29 8.87 -10.84
CA VAL A 63 11.66 9.40 -10.92
C VAL A 63 11.96 9.93 -12.32
N ALA A 64 12.78 10.98 -12.39
CA ALA A 64 13.12 11.66 -13.63
C ALA A 64 14.27 10.99 -14.42
N LEU A 65 14.96 10.01 -13.81
CA LEU A 65 16.01 9.22 -14.45
C LEU A 65 15.61 7.73 -14.43
N PRO A 66 16.05 6.93 -15.42
CA PRO A 66 15.93 5.48 -15.36
C PRO A 66 16.50 4.94 -14.04
N GLY A 67 15.63 4.28 -13.27
CA GLY A 67 15.93 3.80 -11.94
C GLY A 67 15.32 2.44 -11.69
N ILE A 68 16.04 1.53 -11.05
CA ILE A 68 15.52 0.23 -10.61
C ILE A 68 15.89 -0.05 -9.15
N LEU A 69 14.93 -0.60 -8.40
CA LEU A 69 15.10 -1.05 -7.03
C LEU A 69 15.11 -2.58 -7.02
N ILE A 70 16.24 -3.17 -6.62
CA ILE A 70 16.38 -4.63 -6.47
C ILE A 70 16.15 -4.95 -5.00
N THR A 71 15.02 -5.58 -4.71
CA THR A 71 14.58 -5.89 -3.34
C THR A 71 15.07 -7.25 -2.84
N ASP A 72 15.36 -8.16 -3.76
CA ASP A 72 15.85 -9.50 -3.45
C ASP A 72 17.36 -9.46 -3.12
N VAL A 73 17.72 -9.91 -1.91
CA VAL A 73 19.11 -9.88 -1.43
C VAL A 73 20.02 -10.80 -2.25
N SER A 74 19.50 -11.92 -2.77
CA SER A 74 20.28 -12.82 -3.63
C SER A 74 20.59 -12.19 -4.98
N GLN A 75 19.61 -11.52 -5.60
CA GLN A 75 19.82 -10.77 -6.85
C GLN A 75 20.75 -9.57 -6.65
N THR A 76 20.64 -8.87 -5.52
CA THR A 76 21.58 -7.81 -5.14
C THR A 76 23.01 -8.35 -5.06
N LYS A 77 23.20 -9.54 -4.46
CA LYS A 77 24.52 -10.17 -4.37
C LYS A 77 25.10 -10.50 -5.75
N GLU A 78 24.29 -11.04 -6.66
CA GLU A 78 24.72 -11.29 -8.06
C GLU A 78 25.16 -10.00 -8.76
N LEU A 79 24.42 -8.90 -8.57
CA LEU A 79 24.80 -7.59 -9.11
C LEU A 79 26.12 -7.08 -8.53
N ILE A 80 26.33 -7.23 -7.22
CA ILE A 80 27.57 -6.83 -6.55
C ILE A 80 28.76 -7.69 -7.02
N ASP A 81 28.55 -8.99 -7.20
CA ASP A 81 29.57 -9.91 -7.73
C ASP A 81 29.93 -9.57 -9.18
N TYR A 82 28.93 -9.22 -10.00
CA TYR A 82 29.14 -8.70 -11.35
C TYR A 82 29.92 -7.39 -11.35
N TYR A 83 29.57 -6.44 -10.47
CA TYR A 83 30.30 -5.19 -10.30
C TYR A 83 31.76 -5.44 -9.90
N ASN A 84 32.01 -6.30 -8.92
CA ASN A 84 33.35 -6.57 -8.40
C ASN A 84 34.23 -7.28 -9.43
N SER A 85 33.71 -8.30 -10.11
CA SER A 85 34.44 -9.03 -11.16
C SER A 85 34.74 -8.17 -12.39
N SER A 86 33.91 -7.16 -12.67
CA SER A 86 34.06 -6.25 -13.81
C SER A 86 34.84 -4.96 -13.50
N THR A 87 35.24 -4.77 -12.24
CA THR A 87 36.00 -3.59 -11.80
C THR A 87 37.48 -3.92 -11.69
N LYS A 88 38.31 -3.22 -12.48
CA LYS A 88 39.77 -3.25 -12.33
C LYS A 88 40.17 -2.36 -11.16
N ARG A 89 41.02 -2.87 -10.28
CA ARG A 89 41.46 -2.17 -9.07
C ARG A 89 42.99 -2.06 -9.02
N ASP A 90 43.49 -0.97 -8.44
CA ASP A 90 44.91 -0.84 -8.14
C ASP A 90 45.32 -1.68 -6.92
N TRP A 91 46.61 -1.67 -6.59
CA TRP A 91 47.16 -2.38 -5.43
C TRP A 91 46.58 -1.93 -4.08
N ALA A 92 45.96 -0.75 -4.03
CA ALA A 92 45.27 -0.21 -2.85
C ALA A 92 43.75 -0.48 -2.87
N GLY A 93 43.26 -1.29 -3.83
CA GLY A 93 41.85 -1.65 -3.98
C GLY A 93 40.97 -0.59 -4.63
N ARG A 94 41.55 0.52 -5.11
CA ARG A 94 40.80 1.63 -5.72
C ARG A 94 40.42 1.30 -7.17
N PRO A 95 39.18 1.55 -7.60
CA PRO A 95 38.76 1.34 -8.98
C PRO A 95 39.61 2.18 -9.95
N THR A 96 40.25 1.53 -10.94
CA THR A 96 41.02 2.18 -12.02
C THR A 96 40.33 2.07 -13.37
N GLY A 97 39.39 1.13 -13.52
CA GLY A 97 38.57 0.98 -14.70
C GLY A 97 37.37 0.07 -14.45
N PHE A 98 36.32 0.25 -15.24
CA PHE A 98 35.10 -0.53 -15.18
C PHE A 98 34.75 -1.00 -16.60
N GLN A 99 34.56 -2.30 -16.80
CA GLN A 99 34.34 -2.90 -18.13
C GLN A 99 32.96 -3.53 -18.28
N ALA A 100 32.11 -3.43 -17.25
CA ALA A 100 30.76 -3.95 -17.30
C ALA A 100 29.84 -3.05 -18.12
N THR A 101 28.81 -3.67 -18.70
CA THR A 101 27.73 -3.02 -19.43
C THR A 101 26.42 -3.37 -18.75
N ALA A 102 25.58 -2.37 -18.52
CA ALA A 102 24.24 -2.57 -17.99
C ALA A 102 23.27 -1.65 -18.74
N SER A 103 22.02 -2.09 -18.84
CA SER A 103 20.94 -1.31 -19.44
C SER A 103 19.73 -1.43 -18.54
N ILE A 104 19.13 -0.29 -18.19
CA ILE A 104 17.81 -0.24 -17.56
C ILE A 104 16.82 -0.06 -18.71
N VAL A 105 16.02 -1.09 -18.96
CA VAL A 105 15.01 -1.12 -20.03
C VAL A 105 13.62 -0.93 -19.45
N ASP A 106 12.57 -1.04 -20.28
CA ASP A 106 11.19 -0.77 -19.91
C ASP A 106 10.76 -1.39 -18.57
N GLY A 107 10.07 -0.57 -17.77
CA GLY A 107 9.44 -0.93 -16.49
C GLY A 107 8.00 -0.45 -16.37
N LEU A 108 7.37 -0.06 -17.50
CA LEU A 108 6.03 0.53 -17.52
C LEU A 108 4.90 -0.51 -17.58
N ALA A 109 5.21 -1.79 -17.81
CA ALA A 109 4.23 -2.86 -17.84
C ALA A 109 4.10 -3.51 -16.45
N PRO A 110 2.90 -3.55 -15.84
CA PRO A 110 2.71 -4.24 -14.57
C PRO A 110 2.89 -5.75 -14.75
N ILE A 111 3.57 -6.39 -13.80
CA ILE A 111 3.61 -7.85 -13.72
C ILE A 111 2.29 -8.30 -13.09
N LEU A 112 1.41 -8.86 -13.90
CA LEU A 112 0.15 -9.43 -13.43
C LEU A 112 0.42 -10.82 -12.84
N HIS A 113 0.28 -10.94 -11.52
CA HIS A 113 0.36 -12.23 -10.85
C HIS A 113 -1.02 -12.89 -10.80
N ASN A 114 -1.09 -14.18 -11.14
CA ASN A 114 -2.30 -15.00 -10.94
C ASN A 114 -2.68 -15.20 -9.46
N SER A 115 -1.84 -14.73 -8.53
CA SER A 115 -2.03 -14.88 -7.09
C SER A 115 -2.86 -13.77 -6.46
N ALA A 116 -3.13 -12.66 -7.17
CA ALA A 116 -3.93 -11.55 -6.66
C ALA A 116 -5.44 -11.82 -6.82
N PRO A 117 -6.32 -11.36 -5.91
CA PRO A 117 -6.02 -10.52 -4.75
C PRO A 117 -5.43 -11.32 -3.57
N GLN A 118 -4.53 -10.70 -2.81
CA GLN A 118 -4.00 -11.25 -1.55
C GLN A 118 -4.23 -10.24 -0.43
N VAL A 119 -4.46 -10.74 0.79
CA VAL A 119 -4.53 -9.88 1.97
C VAL A 119 -3.13 -9.36 2.26
N ALA A 120 -2.97 -8.03 2.22
CA ALA A 120 -1.68 -7.40 2.48
C ALA A 120 -1.17 -7.71 3.89
N LEU A 121 0.16 -7.81 4.04
CA LEU A 121 0.78 -8.14 5.33
C LEU A 121 0.47 -7.13 6.44
N PHE A 122 0.33 -5.84 6.08
CA PHE A 122 0.00 -4.76 7.00
C PHE A 122 -1.49 -4.69 7.37
N SER A 123 -2.36 -5.46 6.70
CA SER A 123 -3.79 -5.43 7.00
C SER A 123 -4.03 -6.07 8.37
N SER A 124 -4.61 -5.29 9.29
CA SER A 124 -5.02 -5.78 10.61
C SER A 124 -5.93 -7.00 10.46
N ARG A 125 -5.74 -7.97 11.36
CA ARG A 125 -6.52 -9.21 11.42
C ARG A 125 -7.38 -9.21 12.68
N GLY A 126 -8.55 -9.81 12.59
CA GLY A 126 -9.37 -10.11 13.76
C GLY A 126 -8.89 -11.37 14.50
N ALA A 127 -9.68 -11.90 15.44
CA ALA A 127 -11.02 -11.43 15.82
C ALA A 127 -11.02 -10.04 16.48
N ASP A 128 -12.18 -9.36 16.44
CA ASP A 128 -12.34 -8.12 17.20
C ASP A 128 -12.31 -8.46 18.69
N VAL A 129 -11.80 -7.54 19.52
CA VAL A 129 -11.75 -7.75 20.98
C VAL A 129 -12.95 -7.06 21.62
N LYS A 130 -13.61 -7.77 22.53
CA LYS A 130 -14.83 -7.31 23.19
C LYS A 130 -14.58 -6.11 24.11
N ASP A 131 -13.46 -6.11 24.81
CA ASP A 131 -13.03 -5.06 25.74
C ASP A 131 -11.52 -5.17 26.06
N PHE A 132 -11.04 -4.45 27.07
CA PHE A 132 -9.65 -4.47 27.53
C PHE A 132 -9.19 -5.82 28.13
N SER A 133 -10.09 -6.82 28.25
CA SER A 133 -9.74 -8.19 28.65
C SER A 133 -9.16 -9.01 27.49
N PHE A 134 -9.18 -8.49 26.27
CA PHE A 134 -8.73 -9.17 25.05
C PHE A 134 -9.48 -10.48 24.76
N GLU A 135 -10.70 -10.64 25.27
CA GLU A 135 -11.59 -11.73 24.86
C GLU A 135 -12.18 -11.45 23.47
N ASP A 136 -12.34 -12.50 22.66
CA ASP A 136 -12.91 -12.41 21.32
C ASP A 136 -14.36 -11.91 21.40
N ALA A 137 -14.69 -10.91 20.59
CA ALA A 137 -16.06 -10.49 20.38
C ALA A 137 -16.79 -11.51 19.49
N ASP A 138 -18.09 -11.71 19.75
CA ASP A 138 -18.97 -12.54 18.92
C ASP A 138 -19.26 -11.94 17.52
N VAL A 139 -18.56 -10.85 17.15
CA VAL A 139 -18.70 -10.15 15.87
C VAL A 139 -17.39 -10.24 15.10
N LEU A 140 -17.41 -10.94 13.97
CA LEU A 140 -16.22 -11.12 13.12
C LEU A 140 -15.77 -9.83 12.44
N LYS A 141 -14.45 -9.61 12.42
CA LYS A 141 -13.78 -8.53 11.69
C LYS A 141 -12.52 -9.04 10.99
N PRO A 142 -12.08 -8.39 9.90
CA PRO A 142 -12.75 -7.31 9.16
C PRO A 142 -13.98 -7.79 8.36
N ASP A 143 -14.84 -6.85 7.93
CA ASP A 143 -16.10 -7.17 7.24
C ASP A 143 -15.94 -7.50 5.75
N ILE A 144 -15.03 -6.80 5.04
CA ILE A 144 -14.86 -6.92 3.58
C ILE A 144 -13.43 -6.51 3.16
N LEU A 145 -12.96 -7.04 2.04
CA LEU A 145 -11.68 -6.68 1.43
C LEU A 145 -11.88 -5.71 0.26
N ALA A 146 -10.93 -4.83 0.03
CA ALA A 146 -10.88 -3.94 -1.14
C ALA A 146 -9.42 -3.62 -1.53
N PRO A 147 -9.17 -3.14 -2.76
CA PRO A 147 -7.84 -2.72 -3.19
C PRO A 147 -7.28 -1.62 -2.29
N GLY A 148 -6.13 -1.90 -1.67
CA GLY A 148 -5.46 -0.94 -0.79
C GLY A 148 -3.93 -1.01 -0.86
N SER A 149 -3.37 -1.75 -1.82
CA SER A 149 -1.92 -1.81 -2.02
C SER A 149 -1.59 -1.10 -3.33
N LEU A 150 -0.59 -0.23 -3.31
CA LEU A 150 -0.10 0.50 -4.48
C LEU A 150 -1.21 1.24 -5.25
N ILE A 151 -2.07 1.94 -4.52
CA ILE A 151 -3.16 2.73 -5.11
C ILE A 151 -2.61 4.07 -5.58
N TRP A 152 -2.79 4.38 -6.85
CA TRP A 152 -2.44 5.66 -7.46
C TRP A 152 -3.58 6.66 -7.27
N ASP A 153 -3.36 7.71 -6.49
CA ASP A 153 -4.38 8.71 -6.19
C ASP A 153 -3.80 10.12 -6.12
N ALA A 154 -4.67 11.14 -6.12
CA ALA A 154 -4.31 12.54 -6.03
C ALA A 154 -3.52 12.81 -4.74
N TRP A 155 -2.49 13.63 -4.88
CA TRP A 155 -1.62 14.04 -3.79
C TRP A 155 -1.45 15.55 -3.79
N ALA A 156 -1.38 16.14 -2.60
CA ALA A 156 -1.16 17.57 -2.48
C ALA A 156 0.33 17.86 -2.77
N PRO A 157 0.67 18.77 -3.71
CA PRO A 157 2.08 19.07 -4.01
C PRO A 157 2.89 19.60 -2.82
N ASN A 158 2.21 20.18 -1.84
CA ASN A 158 2.78 20.64 -0.57
C ASN A 158 2.68 19.61 0.57
N GLY A 159 2.19 18.40 0.30
CA GLY A 159 2.11 17.32 1.27
C GLY A 159 3.51 16.77 1.57
N THR A 160 3.87 16.75 2.84
CA THR A 160 5.18 16.28 3.33
C THR A 160 5.11 14.92 4.04
N ASP A 161 3.95 14.27 4.02
CA ASP A 161 3.73 12.99 4.71
C ASP A 161 4.53 11.83 4.09
N GLU A 162 4.95 11.97 2.83
CA GLU A 162 5.78 10.99 2.12
C GLU A 162 6.83 11.70 1.27
N ALA A 163 8.10 11.61 1.69
CA ALA A 163 9.24 12.30 1.09
C ALA A 163 9.48 11.93 -0.38
N ASN A 164 8.96 10.79 -0.84
CA ASN A 164 9.05 10.37 -2.24
C ASN A 164 8.10 11.14 -3.17
N TYR A 165 7.05 11.78 -2.65
CA TYR A 165 6.01 12.48 -3.44
C TYR A 165 5.93 13.98 -3.18
N GLU A 166 6.89 14.57 -2.46
CA GLU A 166 6.97 16.02 -2.31
C GLU A 166 7.04 16.71 -3.69
N GLY A 167 6.14 17.66 -3.91
CA GLY A 167 6.00 18.37 -5.19
C GLY A 167 5.18 17.63 -6.26
N GLU A 168 4.75 16.40 -6.02
CA GLU A 168 3.93 15.63 -6.96
C GLU A 168 2.43 15.89 -6.78
N GLY A 169 1.68 15.83 -7.88
CA GLY A 169 0.21 15.92 -7.86
C GLY A 169 -0.50 14.58 -7.62
N PHE A 170 0.24 13.49 -7.63
CA PHE A 170 -0.24 12.12 -7.44
C PHE A 170 0.79 11.30 -6.67
N ALA A 171 0.31 10.31 -5.92
CA ALA A 171 1.14 9.41 -5.16
C ALA A 171 0.64 7.97 -5.28
N MET A 172 1.56 7.01 -5.26
CA MET A 172 1.25 5.60 -5.10
C MET A 172 1.43 5.21 -3.63
N VAL A 173 0.33 4.92 -2.95
CA VAL A 173 0.34 4.65 -1.50
C VAL A 173 -0.43 3.37 -1.17
N SER A 174 -0.03 2.74 -0.07
CA SER A 174 -0.59 1.48 0.42
C SER A 174 -1.15 1.67 1.83
N GLY A 175 -2.33 1.11 2.08
CA GLY A 175 -2.97 1.09 3.39
C GLY A 175 -4.44 0.68 3.34
N THR A 176 -4.99 0.27 4.48
CA THR A 176 -6.44 0.13 4.63
C THR A 176 -7.16 1.47 4.48
N SER A 177 -6.47 2.59 4.72
CA SER A 177 -6.90 3.95 4.40
C SER A 177 -7.19 4.14 2.91
N MET A 178 -6.55 3.38 2.01
CA MET A 178 -6.81 3.40 0.56
C MET A 178 -7.90 2.39 0.16
N ALA A 179 -8.02 1.28 0.90
CA ALA A 179 -9.12 0.33 0.71
C ALA A 179 -10.49 0.89 1.12
N THR A 180 -10.53 1.67 2.20
CA THR A 180 -11.74 2.28 2.77
C THR A 180 -12.52 3.16 1.77
N PRO A 181 -11.91 4.14 1.06
CA PRO A 181 -12.64 5.00 0.12
C PRO A 181 -13.25 4.23 -1.06
N HIS A 182 -12.67 3.11 -1.50
CA HIS A 182 -13.28 2.24 -2.51
C HIS A 182 -14.64 1.71 -2.04
N ILE A 183 -14.70 1.15 -0.83
CA ILE A 183 -15.95 0.62 -0.26
C ILE A 183 -16.94 1.75 0.03
N ALA A 184 -16.46 2.89 0.55
CA ALA A 184 -17.31 4.05 0.80
C ALA A 184 -17.95 4.59 -0.49
N GLY A 185 -17.20 4.66 -1.59
CA GLY A 185 -17.71 5.06 -2.90
C GLY A 185 -18.78 4.10 -3.44
N ILE A 186 -18.52 2.78 -3.36
CA ILE A 186 -19.52 1.77 -3.75
C ILE A 186 -20.78 1.89 -2.89
N ALA A 187 -20.63 2.03 -1.56
CA ALA A 187 -21.76 2.19 -0.65
C ALA A 187 -22.58 3.45 -0.96
N ALA A 188 -21.93 4.56 -1.33
CA ALA A 188 -22.61 5.79 -1.74
C ALA A 188 -23.40 5.59 -3.05
N LEU A 189 -22.84 4.89 -4.04
CA LEU A 189 -23.54 4.56 -5.28
C LEU A 189 -24.73 3.63 -5.05
N MET A 190 -24.59 2.66 -4.13
CA MET A 190 -25.71 1.82 -3.70
C MET A 190 -26.80 2.64 -3.01
N LYS A 191 -26.43 3.61 -2.15
CA LYS A 191 -27.38 4.52 -1.50
C LYS A 191 -28.08 5.42 -2.52
N GLN A 192 -27.38 5.88 -3.55
CA GLN A 192 -27.97 6.67 -4.63
C GLN A 192 -28.99 5.84 -5.43
N LYS A 193 -28.66 4.58 -5.75
CA LYS A 193 -29.55 3.67 -6.49
C LYS A 193 -30.74 3.19 -5.64
N TYR A 194 -30.51 2.96 -4.35
CA TYR A 194 -31.51 2.50 -3.38
C TYR A 194 -31.61 3.47 -2.18
N PRO A 195 -32.25 4.65 -2.35
CA PRO A 195 -32.29 5.69 -1.32
C PRO A 195 -32.91 5.26 0.01
N HIS A 196 -33.80 4.27 0.00
CA HIS A 196 -34.49 3.79 1.20
C HIS A 196 -33.72 2.72 1.98
N TRP A 197 -32.62 2.18 1.43
CA TRP A 197 -31.82 1.18 2.13
C TRP A 197 -31.16 1.77 3.37
N SER A 198 -31.21 1.02 4.48
CA SER A 198 -30.47 1.35 5.70
C SER A 198 -28.96 1.10 5.50
N PRO A 199 -28.08 1.70 6.32
CA PRO A 199 -26.66 1.39 6.29
C PRO A 199 -26.37 -0.11 6.47
N ALA A 200 -27.13 -0.80 7.33
CA ALA A 200 -27.02 -2.24 7.51
C ALA A 200 -27.41 -3.03 6.25
N ALA A 201 -28.46 -2.59 5.54
CA ALA A 201 -28.87 -3.20 4.29
C ALA A 201 -27.76 -3.10 3.22
N ILE A 202 -27.14 -1.92 3.11
CA ILE A 202 -26.01 -1.69 2.19
C ILE A 202 -24.82 -2.56 2.59
N LYS A 203 -24.43 -2.58 3.87
CA LYS A 203 -23.36 -3.42 4.39
C LYS A 203 -23.63 -4.90 4.11
N SER A 204 -24.84 -5.38 4.40
CA SER A 204 -25.21 -6.78 4.19
C SER A 204 -25.16 -7.16 2.71
N ALA A 205 -25.64 -6.29 1.82
CA ALA A 205 -25.55 -6.52 0.38
C ALA A 205 -24.09 -6.58 -0.09
N LEU A 206 -23.21 -5.69 0.40
CA LEU A 206 -21.78 -5.73 0.08
C LEU A 206 -21.11 -7.03 0.55
N MET A 207 -21.35 -7.44 1.79
CA MET A 207 -20.72 -8.63 2.37
C MET A 207 -21.20 -9.94 1.73
N THR A 208 -22.51 -10.05 1.45
CA THR A 208 -23.10 -11.27 0.88
C THR A 208 -22.82 -11.45 -0.61
N THR A 209 -22.48 -10.36 -1.31
CA THR A 209 -22.14 -10.39 -2.74
C THR A 209 -20.63 -10.43 -3.01
N ALA A 210 -19.79 -10.23 -1.99
CA ALA A 210 -18.34 -10.26 -2.10
C ALA A 210 -17.84 -11.63 -2.60
N ASN A 211 -16.90 -11.59 -3.54
CA ASN A 211 -16.23 -12.80 -4.03
C ASN A 211 -15.25 -13.33 -2.97
N LYS A 212 -15.11 -14.65 -2.90
CA LYS A 212 -14.01 -15.27 -2.17
C LYS A 212 -12.70 -14.92 -2.87
N VAL A 213 -11.65 -14.66 -2.09
CA VAL A 213 -10.31 -14.20 -2.51
C VAL A 213 -9.67 -15.00 -3.66
N GLN A 214 -10.19 -16.19 -3.97
CA GLN A 214 -9.69 -17.08 -5.02
C GLN A 214 -10.01 -16.67 -6.48
N GLN A 215 -10.98 -15.78 -6.74
CA GLN A 215 -11.44 -15.51 -8.10
C GLN A 215 -10.83 -14.23 -8.69
N VAL A 216 -9.87 -14.44 -9.59
CA VAL A 216 -9.09 -13.45 -10.34
C VAL A 216 -9.92 -12.88 -11.49
N TYR A 217 -10.96 -12.08 -11.26
CA TYR A 217 -11.52 -11.20 -12.31
C TYR A 217 -12.20 -9.97 -11.70
N ASP A 218 -11.84 -8.81 -12.23
CA ASP A 218 -12.33 -7.45 -11.97
C ASP A 218 -13.25 -7.24 -10.77
N PHE A 219 -12.65 -6.84 -9.64
CA PHE A 219 -13.35 -6.47 -8.41
C PHE A 219 -14.39 -5.36 -8.63
N LEU A 220 -14.06 -4.37 -9.47
CA LEU A 220 -14.94 -3.23 -9.75
C LEU A 220 -16.04 -3.58 -10.75
N GLU A 221 -15.73 -4.34 -11.81
CA GLU A 221 -16.74 -4.73 -12.80
C GLU A 221 -17.73 -5.74 -12.19
N HIS A 222 -17.27 -6.71 -11.39
CA HIS A 222 -18.15 -7.74 -10.82
C HIS A 222 -19.11 -7.23 -9.73
N ILE A 223 -18.67 -6.39 -8.79
CA ILE A 223 -19.59 -5.86 -7.76
C ILE A 223 -20.64 -4.96 -8.42
N PHE A 224 -20.25 -4.14 -9.39
CA PHE A 224 -21.17 -3.25 -10.10
C PHE A 224 -22.14 -4.03 -11.01
N TYR A 225 -21.65 -4.97 -11.83
CA TYR A 225 -22.50 -5.74 -12.76
C TYR A 225 -23.43 -6.72 -12.06
N LYS A 226 -22.97 -7.44 -11.03
CA LYS A 226 -23.83 -8.39 -10.28
C LYS A 226 -24.99 -7.67 -9.58
N PHE A 227 -24.75 -6.45 -9.13
CA PHE A 227 -25.77 -5.61 -8.48
C PHE A 227 -26.68 -4.83 -9.45
N LEU A 228 -26.25 -4.64 -10.70
CA LEU A 228 -27.07 -4.06 -11.77
C LEU A 228 -28.00 -5.09 -12.42
N LEU A 229 -27.56 -6.34 -12.56
CA LEU A 229 -28.28 -7.37 -13.29
C LEU A 229 -29.14 -8.29 -12.42
N ASP A 230 -28.84 -8.46 -11.13
CA ASP A 230 -29.53 -9.47 -10.30
C ASP A 230 -29.87 -8.96 -8.88
N PRO A 231 -30.98 -8.22 -8.70
CA PRO A 231 -31.27 -7.52 -7.45
C PRO A 231 -31.77 -8.41 -6.28
N VAL A 232 -31.87 -9.75 -6.41
CA VAL A 232 -32.78 -10.53 -5.52
C VAL A 232 -32.28 -11.88 -4.97
N THR A 233 -31.02 -12.28 -5.08
CA THR A 233 -30.60 -13.61 -4.56
C THR A 233 -29.86 -13.60 -3.23
N SER A 234 -29.53 -12.43 -2.67
CA SER A 234 -28.77 -12.33 -1.41
C SER A 234 -29.69 -11.92 -0.25
N PHE A 235 -29.63 -12.66 0.86
CA PHE A 235 -30.28 -12.24 2.12
C PHE A 235 -29.71 -10.88 2.56
N ILE A 236 -30.54 -9.83 2.51
CA ILE A 236 -30.20 -8.51 3.02
C ILE A 236 -30.63 -8.47 4.49
N SER A 237 -29.67 -8.45 5.40
CA SER A 237 -29.92 -8.19 6.82
C SER A 237 -30.34 -6.73 7.00
N LEU A 238 -31.57 -6.54 7.45
CA LEU A 238 -32.13 -5.24 7.79
C LEU A 238 -31.95 -5.02 9.30
N SER A 239 -30.75 -4.61 9.71
CA SER A 239 -30.56 -4.09 11.07
C SER A 239 -30.96 -2.61 11.11
N ALA A 240 -31.79 -2.26 12.07
CA ALA A 240 -32.17 -0.90 12.40
C ALA A 240 -31.24 -0.34 13.49
N TYR A 241 -31.23 0.99 13.63
CA TYR A 241 -30.51 1.69 14.69
C TYR A 241 -30.84 1.15 16.10
N VAL A 242 -32.11 0.77 16.32
CA VAL A 242 -32.58 0.20 17.59
C VAL A 242 -31.92 -1.15 17.90
N ASP A 243 -31.61 -1.96 16.88
CA ASP A 243 -30.95 -3.26 17.09
C ASP A 243 -29.50 -3.07 17.57
N TYR A 244 -28.81 -2.04 17.08
CA TYR A 244 -27.48 -1.67 17.56
C TYR A 244 -27.51 -1.18 19.01
N ILE A 245 -28.49 -0.36 19.37
CA ILE A 245 -28.68 0.06 20.76
C ILE A 245 -28.96 -1.15 21.65
N ASN A 246 -29.88 -2.03 21.27
CA ASN A 246 -30.18 -3.25 22.02
C ASN A 246 -28.96 -4.15 22.18
N PHE A 247 -28.14 -4.30 21.13
CA PHE A 247 -26.88 -5.04 21.20
C PHE A 247 -25.92 -4.42 22.21
N LEU A 248 -25.67 -3.10 22.14
CA LEU A 248 -24.80 -2.40 23.10
C LEU A 248 -25.31 -2.52 24.54
N CYS A 249 -26.62 -2.38 24.75
CA CYS A 249 -27.25 -2.51 26.05
C CYS A 249 -27.23 -3.95 26.60
N SER A 250 -27.09 -4.95 25.74
CA SER A 250 -26.98 -6.37 26.12
C SER A 250 -25.55 -6.81 26.46
N MET A 251 -24.55 -5.96 26.19
CA MET A 251 -23.15 -6.28 26.49
C MET A 251 -22.87 -6.20 27.99
N PRO A 252 -22.32 -7.26 28.61
CA PRO A 252 -22.17 -7.36 30.07
C PRO A 252 -21.18 -6.36 30.68
N CYS A 253 -20.34 -5.70 29.86
CA CYS A 253 -19.30 -4.76 30.30
C CYS A 253 -19.61 -3.30 29.94
N VAL A 254 -20.76 -3.02 29.33
CA VAL A 254 -21.14 -1.69 28.84
C VAL A 254 -22.17 -1.08 29.79
N ASP A 255 -21.90 0.12 30.30
CA ASP A 255 -22.85 0.84 31.16
C ASP A 255 -24.02 1.40 30.31
N PRO A 256 -25.28 1.02 30.57
CA PRO A 256 -26.45 1.58 29.89
C PRO A 256 -26.53 3.12 29.98
N HIS A 257 -26.02 3.72 31.05
CA HIS A 257 -25.95 5.18 31.18
C HIS A 257 -24.94 5.79 30.21
N GLU A 258 -23.80 5.13 29.99
CA GLU A 258 -22.80 5.55 28.99
C GLU A 258 -23.35 5.43 27.57
N VAL A 259 -24.06 4.35 27.26
CA VAL A 259 -24.77 4.19 25.97
C VAL A 259 -25.76 5.33 25.77
N SER A 260 -26.55 5.67 26.79
CA SER A 260 -27.51 6.77 26.69
C SER A 260 -26.85 8.15 26.54
N SER A 261 -25.69 8.34 27.16
CA SER A 261 -24.88 9.57 27.06
C SER A 261 -24.31 9.75 25.65
N ILE A 262 -23.80 8.68 25.04
CA ILE A 262 -23.16 8.71 23.71
C ILE A 262 -24.20 8.74 22.58
N THR A 263 -25.28 7.98 22.72
CA THR A 263 -26.24 7.74 21.63
C THR A 263 -27.49 8.60 21.73
N SER A 264 -27.70 9.31 22.85
CA SER A 264 -28.95 10.02 23.18
C SER A 264 -30.20 9.11 23.16
N SER A 265 -30.01 7.79 23.16
CA SER A 265 -31.07 6.78 23.12
C SER A 265 -31.02 5.94 24.40
N GLN A 266 -32.17 5.72 25.02
CA GLN A 266 -32.23 4.90 26.23
C GLN A 266 -32.15 3.41 25.86
N CYS A 267 -31.40 2.66 26.67
CA CYS A 267 -31.55 1.21 26.70
C CYS A 267 -32.97 0.90 27.20
N ASN A 268 -33.81 0.36 26.32
CA ASN A 268 -35.10 -0.16 26.77
C ASN A 268 -34.82 -1.40 27.63
N ALA A 269 -35.22 -1.34 28.89
CA ALA A 269 -35.19 -2.46 29.82
C ALA A 269 -36.09 -3.61 29.37
#